data_AF-A0A534C212-F1
#
_entry.id   AF-A0A534C212-F1
#
_cell.length_a   1.000
_cell.length_b   1.000
_cell.length_c   1.000
_cell.angle_alpha   90.00
_cell.angle_beta   90.00
_cell.angle_gamma   90.00
#
_symmetry.space_group_name_H-M   'P 1'
#
loop_
_entity.id
_entity.type
_entity.pdbx_description
1 polymer ?
#
loop_
_entity_poly.entity_id
_entity_poly.type
_entity_poly.pdbx_seq_one_letter_code
_entity_poly.pdbx_strand_id
1 'polypeptide(L)'
;MSVLDRYIVRAILSSVLLVMLVVLVLGALFVFIDQQDDIGTGHYSALGAFWYTLLNLPQLAYELLPITALIGSLLGLGSLARGSELTVVRASGVSIARLAGIALLAGLLLIFVELLLGELLAPPLQQAAREQKAFSKLSNVSFGGGGGAWVRDGDLILNVAGQYS
;
A
#
# COMPACT_ATOMS: atom_id res chain seq x y z
N MET A 1 10.77 24.91 12.40
CA MET A 1 10.54 23.77 13.32
C MET A 1 11.59 23.82 14.41
N SER A 2 11.17 23.76 15.67
CA SER A 2 12.08 23.65 16.81
C SER A 2 12.69 22.24 16.90
N VAL A 3 13.77 22.07 17.68
CA VAL A 3 14.40 20.75 17.90
C VAL A 3 13.40 19.74 18.48
N LEU A 4 12.54 20.19 19.41
CA LEU A 4 11.48 19.38 20.01
C LEU A 4 10.47 18.91 18.96
N ASP A 5 10.08 19.80 18.02
CA ASP A 5 9.09 19.47 16.99
C ASP A 5 9.63 18.34 16.11
N ARG A 6 10.87 18.46 15.63
CA ARG A 6 11.52 17.44 14.80
C ARG A 6 11.69 16.13 15.56
N TYR A 7 11.98 16.19 16.85
CA TYR A 7 12.16 15.00 17.68
C TYR A 7 10.86 14.19 17.82
N ILE A 8 9.75 14.86 18.18
CA ILE A 8 8.44 14.20 18.32
C ILE A 8 7.94 13.69 16.97
N VAL A 9 8.05 14.50 15.90
CA VAL A 9 7.68 14.08 14.54
C VAL A 9 8.48 12.84 14.13
N ARG A 10 9.80 12.83 14.35
CA ARG A 10 10.64 11.68 14.04
C ARG A 10 10.22 10.44 14.82
N ALA A 11 9.92 10.56 16.10
CA ALA A 11 9.47 9.45 16.93
C ALA A 11 8.14 8.84 16.45
N ILE A 12 7.18 9.69 16.04
CA ILE A 12 5.92 9.26 15.45
C ILE A 12 6.17 8.57 14.11
N LEU A 13 6.85 9.25 13.17
CA LEU A 13 7.05 8.74 11.82
C LEU A 13 7.88 7.45 11.80
N SER A 14 8.91 7.32 12.64
CA SER A 14 9.69 6.08 12.72
C SER A 14 8.87 4.92 13.27
N SER A 15 7.99 5.19 14.25
CA SER A 15 7.13 4.17 14.83
C SER A 15 6.05 3.73 13.85
N VAL A 16 5.45 4.68 13.12
CA VAL A 16 4.51 4.39 12.02
C VAL A 16 5.19 3.58 10.92
N LEU A 17 6.39 3.96 10.50
CA LEU A 17 7.15 3.23 9.49
C LEU A 17 7.45 1.79 9.93
N LEU A 18 7.82 1.59 11.19
CA LEU A 18 8.10 0.25 11.73
C LEU A 18 6.85 -0.62 11.75
N VAL A 19 5.72 -0.07 12.22
CA VAL A 19 4.43 -0.79 12.21
C VAL A 19 4.00 -1.10 10.79
N MET A 20 4.07 -0.10 9.89
CA MET A 20 3.78 -0.26 8.47
C MET A 20 4.61 -1.38 7.85
N LEU A 21 5.91 -1.43 8.12
CA LEU A 21 6.78 -2.49 7.61
C LEU A 21 6.31 -3.88 8.05
N VAL A 22 5.99 -4.05 9.34
CA VAL A 22 5.53 -5.33 9.87
C VAL A 22 4.22 -5.75 9.22
N VAL A 23 3.23 -4.86 9.15
CA VAL A 23 1.93 -5.18 8.56
C VAL A 23 2.05 -5.40 7.05
N LEU A 24 2.91 -4.65 6.35
CA LEU A 24 3.18 -4.86 4.92
C LEU A 24 3.80 -6.20 4.64
N VAL A 25 4.77 -6.66 5.43
CA VAL A 25 5.37 -7.99 5.26
C VAL A 25 4.30 -9.08 5.40
N LEU A 26 3.42 -8.96 6.41
CA LEU A 26 2.33 -9.90 6.61
C LEU A 26 1.30 -9.85 5.47
N GLY A 27 0.90 -8.65 5.05
CA GLY A 27 -0.05 -8.48 3.94
C GLY A 27 0.53 -8.95 2.60
N ALA A 28 1.81 -8.71 2.35
CA ALA A 28 2.52 -9.21 1.18
C ALA A 28 2.52 -10.74 1.14
N LEU A 29 2.74 -11.38 2.29
CA LEU A 29 2.64 -12.83 2.41
C LEU A 29 1.24 -13.33 2.03
N PHE A 30 0.18 -12.67 2.50
CA PHE A 30 -1.19 -13.04 2.11
C PHE A 30 -1.44 -12.86 0.61
N VAL A 31 -1.01 -11.74 0.02
CA VAL A 31 -1.13 -11.50 -1.42
C VAL A 31 -0.37 -12.57 -2.22
N PHE A 32 0.81 -12.99 -1.75
CA PHE A 32 1.58 -14.05 -2.39
C PHE A 32 0.89 -15.42 -2.28
N ILE A 33 0.36 -15.77 -1.10
CA ILE A 33 -0.41 -17.01 -0.89
C ILE A 33 -1.65 -17.03 -1.77
N ASP A 34 -2.33 -15.89 -1.95
CA ASP A 34 -3.47 -15.75 -2.84
C ASP A 34 -3.13 -16.04 -4.32
N GLN A 35 -1.85 -15.95 -4.70
CA GLN A 35 -1.40 -16.35 -6.04
C GLN A 35 -1.16 -17.86 -6.19
N GLN A 36 -1.23 -18.65 -5.11
CA GLN A 36 -0.81 -20.06 -5.11
C GLN A 36 -1.55 -20.90 -6.15
N ASP A 37 -2.87 -20.75 -6.27
CA ASP A 37 -3.71 -21.52 -7.18
C ASP A 37 -3.42 -21.22 -8.66
N ASP A 38 -2.83 -20.05 -8.92
CA ASP A 38 -2.50 -19.60 -10.26
C ASP A 38 -1.11 -20.03 -10.71
N ILE A 39 -0.22 -20.39 -9.79
CA ILE A 39 1.14 -20.82 -10.10
C ILE A 39 1.10 -22.14 -10.87
N GLY A 40 1.77 -22.17 -12.03
CA GLY A 40 1.78 -23.32 -12.94
C GLY A 40 0.72 -23.25 -14.04
N THR A 41 -0.11 -22.20 -14.07
CA THR A 41 -1.02 -21.93 -15.20
C THR A 41 -0.30 -21.12 -16.29
N GLY A 42 -0.19 -21.67 -17.50
CA GLY A 42 0.56 -21.04 -18.59
C GLY A 42 2.05 -20.90 -18.27
N HIS A 43 2.59 -19.68 -18.37
CA HIS A 43 3.96 -19.33 -18.00
C HIS A 43 4.04 -18.62 -16.62
N TYR A 44 2.95 -18.60 -15.85
CA TYR A 44 2.93 -17.96 -14.54
C TYR A 44 3.65 -18.83 -13.49
N SER A 45 4.80 -18.35 -13.02
CA SER A 45 5.67 -19.05 -12.06
C SER A 45 5.62 -18.41 -10.68
N ALA A 46 6.21 -19.08 -9.67
CA ALA A 46 6.37 -18.52 -8.32
C ALA A 46 7.15 -17.18 -8.32
N LEU A 47 8.09 -17.00 -9.26
CA LEU A 47 8.79 -15.72 -9.44
C LEU A 47 7.84 -14.64 -10.01
N GLY A 48 6.92 -15.03 -10.90
CA GLY A 48 5.87 -14.14 -11.40
C GLY A 48 4.92 -13.70 -10.28
N ALA A 49 4.52 -14.62 -9.41
CA ALA A 49 3.75 -14.32 -8.21
C ALA A 49 4.49 -13.38 -7.24
N PHE A 50 5.80 -13.57 -7.06
CA PHE A 50 6.61 -12.68 -6.23
C PHE A 50 6.64 -11.24 -6.76
N TRP A 51 6.85 -11.07 -8.08
CA TRP A 51 6.80 -9.74 -8.72
C TRP A 51 5.41 -9.12 -8.65
N TYR A 52 4.36 -9.92 -8.86
CA TYR A 52 2.98 -9.47 -8.71
C TYR A 52 2.73 -8.91 -7.30
N THR A 53 3.15 -9.65 -6.26
CA THR A 53 3.06 -9.20 -4.87
C THR A 53 3.85 -7.92 -4.63
N LEU A 54 5.08 -7.83 -5.15
CA LEU A 54 5.94 -6.66 -4.96
C LEU A 54 5.34 -5.39 -5.57
N LEU A 55 4.76 -5.51 -6.77
CA LEU A 55 4.08 -4.42 -7.47
C LEU A 55 2.77 -3.99 -6.78
N ASN A 56 2.14 -4.87 -6.00
CA ASN A 56 0.95 -4.54 -5.20
C ASN A 56 1.30 -3.92 -3.82
N LEU A 57 2.57 -3.90 -3.39
CA LEU A 57 2.93 -3.31 -2.09
C LEU A 57 2.52 -1.84 -1.91
N PRO A 58 2.64 -0.96 -2.92
CA PRO A 58 2.26 0.45 -2.75
C PRO A 58 0.75 0.62 -2.54
N GLN A 59 -0.05 -0.19 -3.22
CA GLN A 59 -1.50 -0.26 -3.01
C GLN A 59 -1.83 -0.76 -1.60
N LEU A 60 -1.17 -1.83 -1.17
CA LEU A 60 -1.33 -2.37 0.17
C LEU A 60 -0.89 -1.35 1.24
N ALA A 61 0.19 -0.60 1.00
CA ALA A 61 0.65 0.45 1.90
C ALA A 61 -0.38 1.58 2.00
N TYR A 62 -0.97 2.00 0.88
CA TYR A 62 -2.04 2.99 0.85
C TYR A 62 -3.26 2.53 1.68
N GLU A 63 -3.72 1.30 1.49
CA GLU A 63 -4.87 0.75 2.22
C GLU A 63 -4.62 0.61 3.73
N LEU A 64 -3.39 0.30 4.14
CA LEU A 64 -3.03 0.05 5.54
C LEU A 64 -2.54 1.30 6.28
N LEU A 65 -2.26 2.40 5.58
CA LEU A 65 -1.69 3.61 6.17
C LEU A 65 -2.52 4.17 7.34
N PRO A 66 -3.87 4.28 7.25
CA PRO A 66 -4.64 4.85 8.34
C PRO A 66 -4.52 4.06 9.66
N ILE A 67 -4.57 2.73 9.58
CA ILE A 67 -4.48 1.84 10.75
C ILE A 67 -3.05 1.85 11.32
N THR A 68 -2.04 1.77 10.46
CA THR A 68 -0.63 1.77 10.87
C THR A 68 -0.21 3.13 11.43
N ALA A 69 -0.76 4.24 10.91
CA ALA A 69 -0.57 5.59 11.44
C ALA A 69 -1.14 5.71 12.87
N LEU A 70 -2.33 5.17 13.12
CA LEU A 70 -2.93 5.15 14.46
C LEU A 70 -2.07 4.37 15.45
N ILE A 71 -1.73 3.12 15.11
CA ILE A 71 -0.96 2.24 15.99
C ILE A 71 0.45 2.80 16.21
N GLY A 72 1.12 3.23 15.13
CA GLY A 72 2.48 3.75 15.20
C GLY A 72 2.57 5.08 15.95
N SER A 73 1.61 5.99 15.78
CA SER A 73 1.58 7.23 16.56
C SER A 73 1.34 6.97 18.04
N LEU A 74 0.47 6.03 18.40
CA LEU A 74 0.27 5.60 19.78
C LEU A 74 1.55 5.00 20.38
N LEU A 75 2.26 4.15 19.62
CA LEU A 75 3.51 3.55 20.07
C LEU A 75 4.63 4.59 20.22
N GLY A 76 4.76 5.52 19.27
CA GLY A 76 5.79 6.56 19.29
C GLY A 76 5.56 7.61 20.38
N LEU A 77 4.33 8.09 20.54
CA LEU A 77 3.99 8.97 21.68
C LEU A 77 4.07 8.20 23.01
N GLY A 78 3.64 6.94 23.01
CA GLY A 78 3.72 6.07 24.17
C GLY A 78 5.14 5.79 24.63
N SER A 79 6.12 5.66 23.72
CA SER A 79 7.53 5.51 24.10
C SER A 79 8.08 6.76 24.76
N LEU A 80 7.75 7.94 24.24
CA LEU A 80 8.13 9.23 24.85
C LEU A 80 7.49 9.41 26.24
N ALA A 81 6.23 8.98 26.39
CA ALA A 81 5.53 9.02 27.67
C ALA A 81 6.15 8.05 28.69
N ARG A 82 6.49 6.81 28.29
CA ARG A 82 7.17 5.84 29.15
C ARG A 82 8.54 6.32 29.62
N GLY A 83 9.29 7.01 28.76
CA GLY A 83 10.56 7.66 29.12
C GLY A 83 10.42 8.90 30.00
N SER A 84 9.20 9.27 30.42
CA SER A 84 8.88 10.54 31.10
C SER A 84 9.25 11.80 30.32
N GLU A 85 9.62 11.69 29.05
CA GLU A 85 10.08 12.82 28.23
C GLU A 85 8.95 13.81 28.00
N LEU A 86 7.74 13.31 27.73
CA LEU A 86 6.56 14.16 27.57
C LEU A 86 6.20 14.91 28.86
N THR A 87 6.44 14.28 30.01
CA THR A 87 6.23 14.88 31.33
C THR A 87 7.25 16.00 31.59
N VAL A 88 8.52 15.77 31.30
CA VAL A 88 9.59 16.78 31.42
C VAL A 88 9.33 17.97 30.50
N VAL A 89 8.95 17.72 29.25
CA VAL A 89 8.61 18.77 28.28
C VAL A 89 7.44 19.63 28.80
N ARG A 90 6.40 19.01 29.37
CA ARG A 90 5.29 19.74 29.99
C ARG A 90 5.71 20.53 31.23
N ALA A 91 6.58 19.97 32.07
CA ALA A 91 7.11 20.66 33.24
C ALA A 91 7.95 21.90 32.87
N SER A 92 8.56 21.91 31.68
CA SER A 92 9.26 23.07 31.13
C SER A 92 8.35 24.17 30.56
N GLY A 93 7.03 24.03 30.70
CA GLY A 93 6.04 25.03 30.30
C GLY A 93 5.44 24.83 28.91
N VAL A 94 5.71 23.71 28.23
CA VAL A 94 5.10 23.41 26.93
C VAL A 94 3.67 22.92 27.11
N SER A 95 2.72 23.61 26.44
CA SER A 95 1.31 23.25 26.50
C SER A 95 0.98 21.96 25.74
N ILE A 96 -0.07 21.26 26.18
CA ILE A 96 -0.58 20.06 25.49
C ILE A 96 -1.04 20.40 24.07
N ALA A 97 -1.67 21.57 23.87
CA ALA A 97 -2.10 22.02 22.54
C ALA A 97 -0.92 22.13 21.56
N ARG A 98 0.25 22.59 22.01
CA ARG A 98 1.45 22.64 21.16
C ARG A 98 1.93 21.23 20.78
N LEU A 99 1.91 20.29 21.72
CA LEU A 99 2.26 18.88 21.46
C LEU A 99 1.29 18.23 20.46
N ALA A 100 -0.02 18.49 20.62
CA ALA A 100 -1.03 18.06 19.67
C ALA A 100 -0.80 18.65 18.28
N GLY A 101 -0.43 19.94 18.18
CA GLY A 101 -0.07 20.57 16.92
C GLY A 101 1.14 19.91 16.22
N ILE A 102 2.14 19.48 16.99
CA ILE A 102 3.30 18.74 16.45
C ILE A 102 2.87 17.35 15.95
N ALA A 103 1.99 16.66 16.67
CA ALA A 103 1.44 15.38 16.21
C ALA A 103 0.58 15.53 14.95
N LEU A 104 -0.22 16.59 14.85
CA LEU A 104 -0.98 16.93 13.65
C LEU A 104 -0.07 17.20 12.45
N LEU A 105 1.07 17.86 12.66
CA LEU A 105 2.06 18.05 11.59
C LEU A 105 2.61 16.72 11.08
N ALA A 106 2.89 15.76 11.98
CA ALA A 106 3.27 14.41 11.55
C ALA A 106 2.14 13.72 10.77
N GLY A 107 0.89 13.87 11.21
CA GLY A 107 -0.29 13.39 10.49
C GLY A 107 -0.42 13.99 9.09
N LEU A 108 -0.18 15.29 8.93
CA LEU A 108 -0.23 15.97 7.64
C LEU A 108 0.86 15.45 6.69
N LEU A 109 2.07 15.20 7.20
CA LEU A 109 3.12 14.53 6.41
C LEU A 109 2.71 13.13 5.97
N LEU A 110 2.05 12.36 6.83
CA LEU A 110 1.53 11.03 6.48
C LEU A 110 0.44 11.10 5.41
N ILE A 111 -0.49 12.04 5.52
CA ILE A 111 -1.52 12.28 4.49
C ILE A 111 -0.87 12.63 3.16
N PHE A 112 0.17 13.46 3.16
CA PHE A 112 0.89 13.79 1.93
C PHE A 112 1.54 12.55 1.30
N VAL A 113 2.14 11.67 2.10
CA VAL A 113 2.67 10.38 1.61
C VAL A 113 1.55 9.49 1.08
N GLU A 114 0.41 9.42 1.77
CA GLU A 114 -0.75 8.65 1.36
C GLU A 114 -1.30 9.11 0.01
N LEU A 115 -1.40 10.42 -0.22
CA LEU A 115 -1.80 10.99 -1.51
C LEU A 115 -0.81 10.62 -2.61
N LEU A 116 0.50 10.73 -2.37
CA LEU A 116 1.51 10.31 -3.35
C LEU A 116 1.43 8.82 -3.68
N LEU A 117 1.18 7.97 -2.68
CA LEU A 117 0.98 6.54 -2.89
C LEU A 117 -0.29 6.29 -3.73
N GLY A 118 -1.43 6.85 -3.32
CA GLY A 118 -2.73 6.60 -3.94
C GLY A 118 -2.90 7.19 -5.35
N GLU A 119 -2.23 8.30 -5.66
CA GLU A 119 -2.36 8.96 -6.96
C GLU A 119 -1.27 8.55 -7.95
N LEU A 120 -0.01 8.43 -7.51
CA LEU A 120 1.12 8.29 -8.42
C LEU A 120 1.71 6.89 -8.48
N LEU A 121 1.69 6.13 -7.39
CA LEU A 121 2.42 4.86 -7.30
C LEU A 121 1.50 3.65 -7.40
N ALA A 122 0.41 3.65 -6.63
CA ALA A 122 -0.42 2.46 -6.46
C ALA A 122 -1.20 2.08 -7.73
N PRO A 123 -1.92 2.99 -8.41
CA PRO A 123 -2.66 2.64 -9.63
C PRO A 123 -1.78 2.08 -10.77
N PRO A 124 -0.68 2.73 -11.19
CA PRO A 124 0.11 2.25 -12.32
C PRO A 124 0.83 0.93 -12.01
N LEU A 125 1.32 0.75 -10.77
CA LEU A 125 2.01 -0.49 -10.39
C LEU A 125 1.03 -1.66 -10.26
N GLN A 126 -0.17 -1.41 -9.72
CA GLN A 126 -1.20 -2.43 -9.66
C GLN A 126 -1.70 -2.82 -11.07
N GLN A 127 -1.82 -1.85 -11.98
CA GLN A 127 -2.17 -2.12 -13.37
C GLN A 127 -1.08 -2.95 -14.06
N ALA A 128 0.19 -2.56 -13.91
CA ALA A 128 1.32 -3.32 -14.46
C ALA A 128 1.37 -4.77 -13.93
N ALA A 129 1.07 -4.97 -12.64
CA ALA A 129 0.97 -6.30 -12.05
C ALA A 129 -0.11 -7.16 -12.72
N ARG A 130 -1.31 -6.59 -12.93
CA ARG A 130 -2.43 -7.29 -13.57
C ARG A 130 -2.13 -7.62 -15.03
N GLU A 131 -1.54 -6.70 -15.78
CA GLU A 131 -1.13 -6.91 -17.16
C GLU A 131 -0.09 -8.03 -17.27
N GLN A 132 0.98 -7.99 -16.45
CA GLN A 132 2.01 -9.01 -16.44
C GLN A 132 1.44 -10.41 -16.11
N LYS A 133 0.55 -10.50 -15.12
CA LYS A 133 -0.15 -11.75 -14.78
C LYS A 133 -1.01 -12.24 -15.94
N ALA A 134 -1.77 -11.36 -16.57
CA ALA A 134 -2.60 -11.70 -17.73
C ALA A 134 -1.75 -12.24 -18.89
N PHE A 135 -0.70 -11.53 -19.30
CA PHE A 135 0.21 -11.99 -20.35
C PHE A 135 0.84 -13.37 -20.04
N SER A 136 1.26 -13.58 -18.80
CA SER A 136 1.88 -14.85 -18.38
C SER A 136 0.91 -16.04 -18.39
N LYS A 137 -0.37 -15.79 -18.12
CA LYS A 137 -1.42 -16.82 -18.17
C LYS A 137 -1.93 -17.06 -19.59
N LEU A 138 -2.12 -16.00 -20.37
CA LEU A 138 -2.73 -16.01 -21.70
C LEU A 138 -1.78 -16.40 -22.83
N SER A 139 -0.45 -16.40 -22.62
CA SER A 139 0.52 -16.79 -23.66
C SER A 139 0.36 -18.23 -24.19
N ASN A 140 -0.31 -19.13 -23.46
CA ASN A 140 -0.70 -20.46 -23.94
C ASN A 140 -2.16 -20.55 -24.43
N VAL A 141 -2.95 -19.50 -24.26
CA VAL A 141 -4.26 -19.38 -24.89
C VAL A 141 -3.99 -18.93 -26.32
N SER A 142 -3.79 -19.90 -27.21
CA SER A 142 -3.86 -19.67 -28.64
C SER A 142 -5.05 -18.75 -28.92
N PHE A 143 -4.80 -17.58 -29.52
CA PHE A 143 -5.86 -16.73 -30.07
C PHE A 143 -6.69 -17.46 -31.15
N GLY A 144 -6.33 -18.70 -31.52
CA GLY A 144 -7.16 -19.65 -32.26
C GLY A 144 -8.15 -20.44 -31.40
N GLY A 145 -8.60 -19.87 -30.28
CA GLY A 145 -9.51 -20.51 -29.32
C GLY A 145 -10.90 -19.87 -29.24
N GLY A 146 -11.51 -19.46 -30.35
CA GLY A 146 -12.97 -19.35 -30.56
C GLY A 146 -13.86 -18.57 -29.56
N GLY A 147 -13.31 -17.88 -28.56
CA GLY A 147 -14.06 -17.13 -27.56
C GLY A 147 -14.17 -15.67 -27.96
N GLY A 148 -15.29 -15.29 -28.57
CA GLY A 148 -15.53 -13.90 -28.95
C GLY A 148 -15.53 -12.97 -27.73
N ALA A 149 -14.90 -11.81 -27.86
CA ALA A 149 -14.90 -10.79 -26.81
C ALA A 149 -16.21 -10.02 -26.83
N TRP A 150 -16.92 -9.98 -25.71
CA TRP A 150 -18.18 -9.26 -25.56
C TRP A 150 -17.92 -7.92 -24.87
N VAL A 151 -18.35 -6.83 -25.51
CA VAL A 151 -18.30 -5.47 -24.93
C VAL A 151 -19.73 -4.92 -24.91
N ARG A 152 -20.15 -4.38 -23.76
CA ARG A 152 -21.42 -3.67 -23.65
C ARG A 152 -21.17 -2.20 -23.41
N ASP A 153 -21.67 -1.36 -24.31
CA ASP A 153 -21.69 0.10 -24.17
C ASP A 153 -23.15 0.58 -24.17
N GLY A 154 -23.68 0.89 -22.98
CA GLY A 154 -25.08 1.24 -22.78
C GLY A 154 -26.04 0.13 -23.20
N ASP A 155 -26.76 0.35 -24.31
CA ASP A 155 -27.69 -0.61 -24.91
C ASP A 155 -27.08 -1.42 -26.07
N LEU A 156 -25.85 -1.10 -26.46
CA LEU A 156 -25.13 -1.77 -27.52
C LEU A 156 -24.33 -2.94 -26.94
N ILE A 157 -24.59 -4.15 -27.44
CA ILE A 157 -23.80 -5.35 -27.15
C ILE A 157 -23.01 -5.68 -28.42
N LEU A 158 -21.69 -5.61 -28.34
CA LEU A 158 -20.77 -5.96 -29.41
C LEU A 158 -20.12 -7.32 -29.10
N ASN A 159 -20.18 -8.24 -30.05
CA ASN A 159 -19.43 -9.50 -30.02
C ASN A 159 -18.35 -9.45 -31.10
N VAL A 160 -17.10 -9.46 -30.69
CA VAL A 160 -15.97 -9.65 -31.60
C VAL A 160 -15.81 -11.15 -31.82
N ALA A 161 -16.57 -11.72 -32.77
CA ALA A 161 -16.38 -13.08 -33.21
C ALA A 161 -15.05 -13.15 -33.98
N GLY A 162 -14.10 -13.96 -33.51
CA GLY A 162 -12.84 -14.22 -34.22
C GLY A 162 -13.14 -14.78 -35.61
N GLN A 163 -12.91 -13.98 -36.63
CA GLN A 163 -13.12 -14.36 -38.03
C GLN A 163 -11.92 -15.22 -38.47
N TYR A 164 -12.14 -16.53 -38.62
CA TYR A 164 -11.20 -17.41 -39.30
C TYR A 164 -11.34 -17.22 -40.81
N SER A 165 -10.23 -16.93 -41.49
CA SER A 165 -10.04 -17.16 -42.92
C SER A 165 -8.81 -18.02 -43.13
#